data_AF-A0A936M738-F1
#
_entry.id   AF-A0A936M738-F1
#
_cell.length_a   1.000
_cell.length_b   1.000
_cell.length_c   1.000
_cell.angle_alpha   90.00
_cell.angle_beta   90.00
_cell.angle_gamma   90.00
#
_symmetry.space_group_name_H-M   'P 1'
#
loop_
_entity.id
_entity.type
_entity.pdbx_description
1 polymer ?
#
loop_
_entity_poly.entity_id
_entity_poly.type
_entity_poly.pdbx_seq_one_letter_code
_entity_poly.pdbx_strand_id
1 'polypeptide(L)'
;MTKPMMLGLLVAIALFWAVGAYNRLVRLRSEVVKAYSALDNVLSVHPAVIKAAQPLADVAAGVSQLSPDALWSRLVAAGEQFAQALANARAHPLDPDAIRVLSAARGVLTEVWQATDGDSPEGSTLPENLRARLAALDEQAALPAAAFDASVRVYNLAIRQFPALILAGIWSFKPAGTLDWPEAAA
;
A
#
# COMPACT_ATOMS: atom_id res chain seq x y z
N MET A 1 -9.35 29.97 -49.29
CA MET A 1 -9.94 30.08 -47.93
C MET A 1 -10.18 28.73 -47.23
N THR A 2 -9.94 27.58 -47.86
CA THR A 2 -10.17 26.24 -47.27
C THR A 2 -9.09 25.78 -46.27
N LYS A 3 -7.82 26.14 -46.50
CA LYS A 3 -6.67 25.78 -45.65
C LYS A 3 -6.79 26.24 -44.17
N PRO A 4 -7.18 27.49 -43.85
CA PRO A 4 -7.35 27.91 -42.46
C PRO A 4 -8.56 27.26 -41.76
N MET A 5 -9.64 26.94 -42.50
CA MET A 5 -10.79 26.23 -41.94
C MET A 5 -10.46 24.76 -41.61
N MET A 6 -9.69 24.07 -42.47
CA MET A 6 -9.20 22.73 -42.17
C MET A 6 -8.25 22.72 -40.95
N LEU A 7 -7.37 23.72 -40.85
CA LEU A 7 -6.48 23.85 -39.70
C LEU A 7 -7.26 24.07 -38.39
N GLY A 8 -8.25 24.97 -38.40
CA GLY A 8 -9.11 25.21 -37.25
C GLY A 8 -9.88 23.96 -36.79
N LEU A 9 -10.43 23.19 -37.74
CA LEU A 9 -11.13 21.94 -37.44
C LEU A 9 -10.20 20.88 -36.83
N LEU A 10 -8.99 20.73 -37.37
CA LEU A 10 -7.99 19.78 -36.88
C LEU A 10 -7.56 20.12 -35.44
N VAL A 11 -7.35 21.41 -35.16
CA VAL A 11 -7.05 21.90 -33.81
C VAL A 11 -8.22 21.65 -32.84
N ALA A 12 -9.46 21.91 -33.25
CA ALA A 12 -10.64 21.66 -32.41
C ALA A 12 -10.78 20.16 -32.05
N ILE A 13 -10.55 19.26 -33.00
CA ILE A 13 -10.56 17.81 -32.77
C ILE A 13 -9.44 17.41 -31.80
N ALA A 14 -8.23 17.94 -31.98
CA ALA A 14 -7.10 17.66 -31.10
C ALA A 14 -7.37 18.12 -29.65
N LEU A 15 -7.95 19.31 -29.47
CA LEU A 15 -8.33 19.83 -28.16
C LEU A 15 -9.41 18.98 -27.48
N PHE A 16 -10.46 18.61 -28.22
CA PHE A 16 -11.52 17.75 -27.70
C PHE A 16 -10.96 16.40 -27.22
N TRP A 17 -10.07 15.79 -28.00
CA TRP A 17 -9.37 14.56 -27.63
C TRP A 17 -8.48 14.72 -26.39
N ALA A 18 -7.72 15.82 -26.30
CA ALA A 18 -6.84 16.08 -25.17
C ALA A 18 -7.65 16.21 -23.86
N VAL A 19 -8.76 16.95 -23.88
CA VAL A 19 -9.66 17.08 -22.73
C VAL A 19 -10.24 15.73 -22.32
N GLY A 20 -10.67 14.91 -23.29
CA GLY A 20 -11.18 13.57 -23.02
C GLY A 20 -10.15 12.64 -22.37
N ALA A 21 -8.91 12.63 -22.89
CA ALA A 21 -7.82 11.84 -22.33
C ALA A 21 -7.43 12.31 -20.92
N TYR A 22 -7.36 13.62 -20.69
CA TYR A 22 -7.08 14.20 -19.38
C TYR A 22 -8.14 13.78 -18.36
N ASN A 23 -9.43 13.94 -18.68
CA ASN A 23 -10.53 13.55 -17.78
C ASN A 23 -10.51 12.05 -17.47
N ARG A 24 -10.17 11.20 -18.45
CA ARG A 24 -9.99 9.76 -18.22
C ARG A 24 -8.86 9.49 -17.24
N LEU A 25 -7.70 10.13 -17.40
CA LEU A 25 -6.56 9.96 -16.49
C LEU A 25 -6.87 10.43 -15.07
N VAL A 26 -7.55 11.59 -14.93
CA VAL A 26 -7.98 12.10 -13.62
C VAL A 26 -8.92 11.10 -12.94
N ARG A 27 -9.90 10.55 -13.67
CA ARG A 27 -10.79 9.52 -13.14
C ARG A 27 -10.04 8.29 -12.65
N LEU A 28 -9.09 7.78 -13.43
CA LEU A 28 -8.27 6.62 -13.05
C LEU A 28 -7.41 6.90 -11.81
N ARG A 29 -6.86 8.11 -11.68
CA ARG A 29 -6.14 8.51 -10.45
C ARG A 29 -7.07 8.49 -9.24
N SER A 30 -8.30 8.99 -9.37
CA SER A 30 -9.30 8.93 -8.32
C SER A 30 -9.69 7.50 -7.97
N GLU A 31 -9.77 6.60 -8.95
CA GLU A 31 -10.03 5.16 -8.71
C GLU A 31 -8.89 4.51 -7.91
N VAL A 32 -7.63 4.80 -8.22
CA VAL A 32 -6.47 4.31 -7.46
C VAL A 32 -6.48 4.83 -6.02
N VAL A 33 -6.73 6.13 -5.82
CA VAL A 33 -6.82 6.73 -4.47
C VAL A 33 -7.97 6.10 -3.67
N LYS A 34 -9.11 5.85 -4.32
CA LYS A 34 -10.25 5.19 -3.69
C LYS A 34 -9.91 3.75 -3.29
N ALA A 35 -9.26 2.99 -4.16
CA ALA A 35 -8.83 1.63 -3.85
C ALA A 35 -7.82 1.61 -2.69
N TYR A 36 -6.86 2.54 -2.68
CA TYR A 36 -5.92 2.70 -1.58
C TYR A 36 -6.65 3.02 -0.26
N SER A 37 -7.66 3.90 -0.28
CA SER A 37 -8.42 4.21 0.94
C SER A 37 -9.12 2.99 1.56
N ALA A 38 -9.59 2.06 0.73
CA ALA A 38 -10.19 0.82 1.20
C ALA A 38 -9.15 -0.11 1.85
N LEU A 39 -7.95 -0.19 1.26
CA LEU A 39 -6.80 -0.92 1.82
C LEU A 39 -6.33 -0.31 3.15
N ASP A 40 -6.17 1.01 3.20
CA ASP A 40 -5.71 1.75 4.38
C ASP A 40 -6.64 1.57 5.59
N ASN A 41 -7.95 1.48 5.37
CA ASN A 41 -8.92 1.19 6.44
C ASN A 41 -8.66 -0.15 7.13
N VAL A 42 -8.17 -1.16 6.42
CA VAL A 42 -7.83 -2.47 6.99
C VAL A 42 -6.42 -2.45 7.60
N LEU A 43 -5.44 -1.89 6.87
CA LEU A 43 -4.05 -1.85 7.31
C LEU A 43 -3.88 -1.02 8.60
N SER A 44 -4.63 0.08 8.74
CA SER A 44 -4.57 0.95 9.94
C SER A 44 -4.98 0.28 11.25
N VAL A 45 -5.61 -0.91 11.19
CA VAL A 45 -5.96 -1.69 12.38
C VAL A 45 -4.74 -2.42 12.97
N HIS A 46 -3.73 -2.76 12.16
CA HIS A 46 -2.56 -3.53 12.62
C HIS A 46 -1.80 -2.84 13.76
N PRO A 47 -1.40 -1.55 13.66
CA PRO A 47 -0.68 -0.88 14.74
C PRO A 47 -1.50 -0.80 16.04
N ALA A 48 -2.83 -0.66 15.92
CA ALA A 48 -3.72 -0.59 17.08
C ALA A 48 -3.78 -1.94 17.82
N VAL A 49 -3.80 -3.06 17.11
CA VAL A 49 -3.79 -4.41 17.71
C VAL A 49 -2.47 -4.69 18.41
N ILE A 50 -1.33 -4.30 17.82
CA ILE A 50 0.00 -4.45 18.43
C ILE A 50 0.08 -3.64 19.73
N LYS A 51 -0.33 -2.37 19.69
CA LYS A 51 -0.32 -1.49 20.86
C LYS A 51 -1.25 -1.99 21.98
N ALA A 52 -2.42 -2.53 21.63
CA ALA A 52 -3.37 -3.06 22.61
C ALA A 52 -2.86 -4.33 23.33
N ALA A 53 -1.93 -5.07 22.73
CA ALA A 53 -1.36 -6.27 23.31
C ALA A 53 -0.14 -6.01 24.23
N GLN A 54 0.35 -4.76 24.29
CA GLN A 54 1.49 -4.33 25.11
C GLN A 54 1.34 -4.61 26.63
N PRO A 55 0.19 -4.35 27.27
CA PRO A 55 0.04 -4.61 28.70
C PRO A 55 0.14 -6.11 29.06
N LEU A 56 -0.18 -7.01 28.12
CA LEU A 56 -0.08 -8.46 28.33
C LEU A 56 1.38 -8.93 28.24
N ALA A 57 2.17 -8.29 27.37
CA ALA A 57 3.61 -8.53 27.28
C ALA A 57 4.35 -8.02 28.51
N ASP A 58 4.00 -6.84 29.03
CA ASP A 58 4.63 -6.28 30.24
C ASP A 58 4.36 -7.16 31.48
N VAL A 59 3.17 -7.77 31.58
CA VAL A 59 2.84 -8.73 32.65
C VAL A 59 3.61 -10.04 32.48
N ALA A 60 3.74 -10.56 31.26
CA ALA A 60 4.54 -11.75 30.98
C ALA A 60 6.04 -11.53 31.28
N ALA A 61 6.57 -10.36 30.89
CA ALA A 61 7.93 -9.92 31.18
C ALA A 61 8.18 -9.64 32.68
N GLY A 62 7.14 -9.30 33.45
CA GLY A 62 7.25 -9.15 34.91
C GLY A 62 7.32 -10.48 35.67
N VAL A 63 6.82 -11.57 35.07
CA VAL A 63 6.79 -12.92 35.68
C VAL A 63 8.02 -13.74 35.28
N SER A 64 8.57 -13.53 34.08
CA SER A 64 9.80 -14.15 33.61
C SER A 64 10.96 -13.16 33.78
N GLN A 65 11.97 -13.46 34.61
CA GLN A 65 13.17 -12.61 34.79
C GLN A 65 14.07 -12.51 33.54
N LEU A 66 13.60 -12.96 32.37
CA LEU A 66 14.23 -12.66 31.09
C LEU A 66 13.91 -11.21 30.71
N SER A 67 14.86 -10.51 30.09
CA SER A 67 14.65 -9.18 29.51
C SER A 67 13.30 -9.09 28.79
N PRO A 68 12.59 -7.93 28.80
CA PRO A 68 11.37 -7.78 28.00
C PRO A 68 11.64 -8.27 26.59
N ASP A 69 10.96 -9.36 26.21
CA ASP A 69 11.31 -10.26 25.11
C ASP A 69 11.82 -9.47 23.90
N ALA A 70 13.06 -9.73 23.46
CA ALA A 70 13.62 -9.03 22.30
C ALA A 70 12.70 -9.11 21.07
N LEU A 71 11.95 -10.22 20.96
CA LEU A 71 10.87 -10.43 19.99
C LEU A 71 9.75 -9.37 20.10
N TRP A 72 9.27 -9.07 21.31
CA TRP A 72 8.23 -8.06 21.54
C TRP A 72 8.71 -6.66 21.14
N SER A 73 9.94 -6.29 21.53
CA SER A 73 10.53 -5.00 21.13
C SER A 73 10.66 -4.87 19.60
N ARG A 74 11.03 -5.95 18.91
CA ARG A 74 11.08 -6.01 17.44
C ARG A 74 9.70 -5.85 16.83
N LEU A 75 8.66 -6.48 17.40
CA LEU A 75 7.28 -6.36 16.92
C LEU A 75 6.77 -4.91 17.05
N VAL A 76 7.01 -4.27 18.21
CA VAL A 76 6.62 -2.87 18.42
C VAL A 76 7.35 -1.96 17.44
N ALA A 77 8.67 -2.11 17.28
CA ALA A 77 9.45 -1.32 16.33
C ALA A 77 8.97 -1.51 14.87
N ALA A 78 8.71 -2.75 14.45
CA ALA A 78 8.18 -3.05 13.13
C ALA A 78 6.76 -2.47 12.94
N GLY A 79 5.92 -2.52 13.98
CA GLY A 79 4.59 -1.92 13.98
C GLY A 79 4.62 -0.39 13.86
N GLU A 80 5.56 0.27 14.53
CA GLU A 80 5.76 1.73 14.40
C GLU A 80 6.28 2.11 13.01
N GLN A 81 7.27 1.38 12.49
CA GLN A 81 7.78 1.58 11.14
C GLN A 81 6.67 1.40 10.10
N PHE A 82 5.83 0.37 10.26
CA PHE A 82 4.66 0.14 9.42
C PHE A 82 3.64 1.29 9.51
N ALA A 83 3.34 1.79 10.72
CA ALA A 83 2.44 2.91 10.90
C ALA A 83 2.95 4.20 10.24
N GLN A 84 4.26 4.46 10.31
CA GLN A 84 4.90 5.60 9.64
C GLN A 84 4.83 5.46 8.11
N ALA A 85 5.15 4.27 7.59
CA ALA A 85 5.05 4.00 6.16
C ALA A 85 3.62 4.12 5.64
N LEU A 86 2.63 3.67 6.41
CA LEU A 86 1.20 3.79 6.09
C LEU A 86 0.76 5.26 6.06
N ALA A 87 1.20 6.08 7.02
CA ALA A 87 0.92 7.51 7.03
C ALA A 87 1.53 8.23 5.81
N ASN A 88 2.76 7.87 5.42
CA ASN A 88 3.41 8.41 4.23
C ASN A 88 2.67 8.00 2.94
N ALA A 89 2.34 6.72 2.80
CA ALA A 89 1.57 6.22 1.65
C ALA A 89 0.15 6.81 1.58
N ARG A 90 -0.47 7.14 2.73
CA ARG A 90 -1.74 7.86 2.78
C ARG A 90 -1.64 9.29 2.23
N ALA A 91 -0.52 9.98 2.50
CA ALA A 91 -0.26 11.29 1.92
C ALA A 91 0.07 11.22 0.42
N HIS A 92 0.68 10.11 -0.02
CA HIS A 92 1.18 9.93 -1.39
C HIS A 92 0.79 8.58 -2.03
N PRO A 93 -0.52 8.29 -2.22
CA PRO A 93 -0.99 6.96 -2.65
C PRO A 93 -0.65 6.59 -4.11
N LEU A 94 -0.21 7.56 -4.90
CA LEU A 94 0.23 7.37 -6.28
C LEU A 94 1.76 7.36 -6.41
N ASP A 95 2.49 7.62 -5.33
CA ASP A 95 3.94 7.66 -5.35
C ASP A 95 4.49 6.22 -5.23
N PRO A 96 5.20 5.72 -6.25
CA PRO A 96 5.76 4.37 -6.20
C PRO A 96 6.75 4.16 -5.06
N ASP A 97 7.46 5.21 -4.61
CA ASP A 97 8.40 5.09 -3.51
C ASP A 97 7.68 4.97 -2.17
N ALA A 98 6.59 5.73 -1.97
CA ALA A 98 5.78 5.63 -0.76
C ALA A 98 5.13 4.24 -0.62
N ILE A 99 4.59 3.69 -1.71
CA ILE A 99 4.00 2.33 -1.72
C ILE A 99 5.08 1.25 -1.51
N ARG A 100 6.27 1.42 -2.08
CA ARG A 100 7.39 0.48 -1.89
C ARG A 100 7.85 0.44 -0.43
N VAL A 101 7.97 1.60 0.22
CA VAL A 101 8.32 1.69 1.65
C VAL A 101 7.25 1.02 2.51
N LEU A 102 5.96 1.22 2.19
CA LEU A 102 4.86 0.51 2.85
C LEU A 102 4.96 -1.01 2.68
N SER A 103 5.21 -1.49 1.46
CA SER A 103 5.36 -2.92 1.18
C SER A 103 6.53 -3.53 1.95
N ALA A 104 7.66 -2.84 2.01
CA ALA A 104 8.83 -3.29 2.76
C ALA A 104 8.56 -3.32 4.28
N ALA A 105 7.96 -2.27 4.84
CA ALA A 105 7.63 -2.22 6.27
C ALA A 105 6.62 -3.31 6.66
N ARG A 106 5.67 -3.62 5.77
CA ARG A 106 4.75 -4.76 5.96
C ARG A 106 5.49 -6.09 5.97
N GLY A 107 6.39 -6.32 5.02
CA GLY A 107 7.19 -7.55 4.95
C GLY A 107 7.96 -7.81 6.24
N VAL A 108 8.63 -6.76 6.77
CA VAL A 108 9.33 -6.82 8.06
C VAL A 108 8.36 -7.15 9.21
N LEU A 109 7.19 -6.50 9.26
CA LEU A 109 6.19 -6.77 10.28
C LEU A 109 5.71 -8.24 10.22
N THR A 110 5.44 -8.75 9.02
CA THR A 110 5.00 -10.13 8.79
C THR A 110 6.06 -11.15 9.21
N GLU A 111 7.31 -10.92 8.85
CA GLU A 111 8.43 -11.74 9.27
C GLU A 111 8.53 -11.82 10.80
N VAL A 112 8.36 -10.69 11.49
CA VAL A 112 8.46 -10.63 12.95
C VAL A 112 7.33 -11.39 13.65
N TRP A 113 6.07 -11.26 13.18
CA TRP A 113 4.96 -11.94 13.87
C TRP A 113 4.80 -13.42 13.48
N GLN A 114 5.33 -13.82 12.32
CA GLN A 114 5.39 -15.23 11.90
C GLN A 114 6.60 -16.00 12.45
N ALA A 115 7.58 -15.30 13.03
CA ALA A 115 8.74 -15.92 13.66
C ALA A 115 8.35 -17.01 14.65
N THR A 116 9.03 -18.15 14.56
CA THR A 116 8.79 -19.33 15.40
C THR A 116 9.88 -19.47 16.47
N ASP A 117 9.69 -20.38 17.43
CA ASP A 117 10.65 -20.64 18.51
C ASP A 117 12.09 -20.91 18.03
N GLY A 118 12.25 -21.47 16.82
CA GLY A 118 13.56 -21.73 16.23
C GLY A 118 14.24 -20.50 15.62
N ASP A 119 13.48 -19.44 15.33
CA ASP A 119 13.99 -18.22 14.68
C ASP A 119 14.47 -17.18 15.70
N SER A 120 13.98 -17.28 16.94
CA SER A 120 14.31 -16.35 18.00
C SER A 120 15.48 -16.89 18.84
N PRO A 121 16.61 -16.16 18.96
CA PRO A 121 17.77 -16.63 19.74
C PRO A 121 17.46 -16.83 21.24
N GLU A 122 16.31 -16.34 21.70
CA GLU A 122 15.86 -16.40 23.10
C GLU A 122 14.77 -17.46 23.33
N GLY A 123 14.26 -18.11 22.27
CA GLY A 123 13.18 -19.12 22.38
C GLY A 123 11.84 -18.56 22.84
N SER A 124 11.62 -17.26 22.66
CA SER A 124 10.38 -16.57 23.03
C SER A 124 9.39 -16.53 21.84
N THR A 125 8.13 -16.90 22.08
CA THR A 125 7.02 -16.77 21.11
C THR A 125 6.09 -15.60 21.43
N LEU A 126 5.48 -15.01 20.39
CA LEU A 126 4.32 -14.14 20.57
C LEU A 126 3.09 -14.93 21.06
N PRO A 127 2.19 -14.29 21.83
CA PRO A 127 0.92 -14.90 22.22
C PRO A 127 0.11 -15.37 21.00
N GLU A 128 -0.40 -16.60 21.05
CA GLU A 128 -1.11 -17.23 19.92
C GLU A 128 -2.37 -16.44 19.51
N ASN A 129 -3.06 -15.82 20.47
CA ASN A 129 -4.21 -14.96 20.19
C ASN A 129 -3.84 -13.69 19.40
N LEU A 130 -2.65 -13.14 19.62
CA LEU A 130 -2.14 -11.98 18.88
C LEU A 130 -1.76 -12.40 17.45
N ARG A 131 -1.03 -13.52 17.31
CA ARG A 131 -0.71 -14.12 16.01
C ARG A 131 -1.96 -14.38 15.17
N ALA A 132 -2.97 -15.04 15.75
CA ALA A 132 -4.24 -15.32 15.08
C ALA A 132 -4.97 -14.04 14.64
N ARG A 133 -4.96 -12.99 15.47
CA ARG A 133 -5.55 -11.69 15.09
C ARG A 133 -4.80 -11.00 13.96
N LEU A 134 -3.47 -11.03 13.97
CA LEU A 134 -2.64 -10.45 12.91
C LEU A 134 -2.83 -11.22 11.59
N ALA A 135 -2.87 -12.55 11.63
CA ALA A 135 -3.17 -13.38 10.48
C ALA A 135 -4.56 -13.07 9.88
N ALA A 136 -5.59 -12.93 10.72
CA ALA A 136 -6.93 -12.59 10.26
C ALA A 136 -7.01 -11.19 9.62
N LEU A 137 -6.18 -10.24 10.07
CA LEU A 137 -6.08 -8.91 9.45
C LEU A 137 -5.36 -8.96 8.10
N ASP A 138 -4.31 -9.78 7.97
CA ASP A 138 -3.60 -9.99 6.71
C ASP A 138 -4.53 -10.63 5.67
N GLU A 139 -5.31 -11.64 6.07
CA GLU A 139 -6.33 -12.26 5.21
C GLU A 139 -7.40 -11.24 4.75
N GLN A 140 -7.89 -10.39 5.65
CA GLN A 140 -8.84 -9.31 5.31
C GLN A 140 -8.23 -8.27 4.37
N ALA A 141 -6.91 -8.05 4.43
CA ALA A 141 -6.20 -7.08 3.59
C ALA A 141 -5.90 -7.59 2.18
N ALA A 142 -5.96 -8.91 1.94
CA ALA A 142 -5.63 -9.51 0.65
C ALA A 142 -6.54 -9.02 -0.50
N LEU A 143 -7.86 -9.00 -0.29
CA LEU A 143 -8.81 -8.52 -1.30
C LEU A 143 -8.65 -7.03 -1.65
N PRO A 144 -8.61 -6.09 -0.69
CA PRO A 144 -8.40 -4.68 -1.00
C PRO A 144 -6.99 -4.40 -1.58
N ALA A 145 -5.97 -5.17 -1.19
CA ALA A 145 -4.64 -5.07 -1.82
C ALA A 145 -4.70 -5.44 -3.30
N ALA A 146 -5.31 -6.58 -3.65
CA ALA A 146 -5.50 -6.99 -5.04
C ALA A 146 -6.31 -5.97 -5.86
N ALA A 147 -7.35 -5.37 -5.26
CA ALA A 147 -8.14 -4.31 -5.89
C ALA A 147 -7.32 -3.04 -6.14
N PHE A 148 -6.47 -2.65 -5.19
CA PHE A 148 -5.53 -1.55 -5.35
C PHE A 148 -4.56 -1.82 -6.50
N ASP A 149 -3.90 -2.98 -6.53
CA ASP A 149 -2.95 -3.32 -7.60
C ASP A 149 -3.62 -3.38 -8.97
N ALA A 150 -4.85 -3.91 -9.05
CA ALA A 150 -5.63 -3.90 -10.27
C ALA A 150 -5.87 -2.45 -10.77
N SER A 151 -6.24 -1.54 -9.89
CA SER A 151 -6.44 -0.13 -10.25
C SER A 151 -5.13 0.54 -10.71
N VAL A 152 -4.00 0.25 -10.05
CA VAL A 152 -2.67 0.75 -10.42
C VAL A 152 -2.27 0.23 -11.80
N ARG A 153 -2.48 -1.06 -12.11
CA ARG A 153 -2.22 -1.61 -13.44
C ARG A 153 -3.05 -0.92 -14.52
N VAL A 154 -4.34 -0.71 -14.30
CA VAL A 154 -5.22 -0.03 -15.25
C VAL A 154 -4.75 1.41 -15.50
N TYR A 155 -4.37 2.14 -14.44
CA TYR A 155 -3.80 3.48 -14.55
C TYR A 155 -2.46 3.48 -15.32
N ASN A 156 -1.54 2.59 -14.97
CA ASN A 156 -0.22 2.46 -15.60
C ASN A 156 -0.31 2.08 -17.08
N LEU A 157 -1.31 1.27 -17.47
CA LEU A 157 -1.59 0.98 -18.87
C LEU A 157 -2.18 2.22 -19.57
N ALA A 158 -3.10 2.94 -18.94
CA ALA A 158 -3.75 4.11 -19.54
C ALA A 158 -2.77 5.24 -19.84
N ILE A 159 -1.77 5.52 -18.98
CA ILE A 159 -0.75 6.55 -19.25
C ILE A 159 0.16 6.21 -20.43
N ARG A 160 0.21 4.94 -20.86
CA ARG A 160 0.98 4.47 -22.03
C ARG A 160 0.17 4.44 -23.33
N GLN A 161 -1.14 4.69 -23.28
CA GLN A 161 -2.01 4.66 -24.47
C GLN A 161 -2.01 6.01 -25.19
N PHE A 162 -2.10 6.02 -26.52
CA PHE A 162 -2.32 7.25 -27.29
C PHE A 162 -3.75 7.77 -27.05
N PRO A 163 -3.97 9.09 -26.86
CA PRO A 163 -3.01 10.21 -26.84
C PRO A 163 -2.50 10.52 -25.42
N ALA A 164 -2.91 9.76 -24.41
CA ALA A 164 -2.49 9.94 -23.02
C ALA A 164 -0.96 9.97 -22.87
N LEU A 165 -0.20 9.27 -23.72
CA LEU A 165 1.26 9.34 -23.79
C LEU A 165 1.79 10.77 -24.04
N ILE A 166 1.14 11.54 -24.91
CA ILE A 166 1.52 12.93 -25.22
C ILE A 166 1.21 13.81 -24.00
N LEU A 167 0.04 13.61 -23.38
CA LEU A 167 -0.35 14.32 -22.17
C LEU A 167 0.55 13.94 -20.98
N ALA A 168 0.98 12.68 -20.87
CA ALA A 168 1.86 12.18 -19.83
C ALA A 168 3.23 12.84 -19.88
N GLY A 169 3.75 13.10 -21.08
CA GLY A 169 4.98 13.87 -21.27
C GLY A 169 4.85 15.35 -20.89
N ILE A 170 3.73 15.99 -21.27
CA ILE A 170 3.50 17.43 -21.00
C ILE A 170 3.20 17.70 -19.52
N TRP A 171 2.43 16.82 -18.87
CA TRP A 171 1.97 16.97 -17.49
C TRP A 171 2.67 16.05 -16.47
N SER A 172 3.75 15.36 -16.87
CA SER A 172 4.56 14.50 -16.01
C SER A 172 3.77 13.45 -15.23
N PHE A 173 2.81 12.78 -15.87
CA PHE A 173 2.10 11.66 -15.24
C PHE A 173 3.07 10.49 -15.03
N LYS A 174 3.30 10.11 -13.77
CA LYS A 174 4.22 9.03 -13.39
C LYS A 174 3.45 7.72 -13.16
N PRO A 175 4.09 6.56 -13.41
CA PRO A 175 3.58 5.27 -12.99
C PRO A 175 3.41 5.21 -11.47
N ALA A 176 2.32 4.60 -11.01
CA ALA A 176 2.10 4.30 -9.59
C ALA A 176 2.70 2.92 -9.24
N GLY A 177 3.10 2.76 -7.97
CA GLY A 177 3.63 1.50 -7.44
C GLY A 177 2.53 0.54 -7.00
N THR A 178 2.77 -0.76 -7.19
CA THR A 178 1.92 -1.84 -6.66
C THR A 178 2.41 -2.27 -5.28
N LEU A 179 1.49 -2.76 -4.46
CA LEU A 179 1.79 -3.42 -3.21
C LEU A 179 2.20 -4.86 -3.58
N ASP A 180 3.43 -5.28 -3.33
CA ASP A 180 3.88 -6.64 -3.66
C ASP A 180 3.28 -7.62 -2.63
N TRP A 181 1.98 -7.86 -2.72
CA TRP A 181 1.26 -8.76 -1.83
C TRP A 181 1.52 -10.19 -2.27
N PRO A 182 1.94 -11.10 -1.38
CA PRO A 182 2.06 -12.51 -1.74
C PRO A 182 0.67 -12.95 -2.20
N GLU A 183 0.52 -13.30 -3.48
CA GLU A 183 -0.73 -13.87 -3.98
C GLU A 183 -1.14 -14.95 -3.00
N ALA A 184 -2.30 -14.80 -2.36
CA ALA A 184 -2.93 -15.90 -1.65
C ALA A 184 -2.98 -17.02 -2.68
N ALA A 185 -2.18 -18.07 -2.46
CA ALA A 185 -2.04 -19.17 -3.39
C ALA A 185 -3.44 -19.66 -3.75
N ALA A 186 -3.87 -19.34 -4.96
CA ALA A 186 -5.15 -19.77 -5.52
C ALA A 186 -5.03 -21.23 -5.96
#